data_AF-A0A372DXJ7-F1
#
_entry.id   AF-A0A372DXJ7-F1
#
_cell.length_a   1.000
_cell.length_b   1.000
_cell.length_c   1.000
_cell.angle_alpha   90.00
_cell.angle_beta   90.00
_cell.angle_gamma   90.00
#
_symmetry.space_group_name_H-M   'P 1'
#
loop_
_entity.id
_entity.type
_entity.pdbx_description
1 polymer ?
#
loop_
_entity_poly.entity_id
_entity_poly.type
_entity_poly.pdbx_seq_one_letter_code
_entity_poly.pdbx_strand_id
1 'polypeptide(L)'
;MATYGKWIDLNNEVTQLDENGKNKLYKDKEALEEYLKYIKENTRNFDNEVERVRTLTKEGAYDKLFDNIPDTIIEEMTKLAYSFNFQFQSFMACQKFYESYAVTQYDEDDNPIFVENYEQHCVGIALHLHSDDYVQARKLLKALIGQQYQPSSPTAINSRRAKRGELSSCYIFVVDDTTESINFVVNNTVNASKNAGGVSVEASRIRPKGSSVNGNPNASKGVIPFAKAIEQSVSWFDQGGLRNGSAVVYLNIFHQDIQDFLSAKKINASDKVRLDTLSIGVTIPNKFMELVKSNKDFYTFDSSNLYKETGKHLDEINFNKEYDSLVKNPNIKKKKLNARDLMTDIAKTQLESGYPYVLYIDNANDNHPLNGIGKVRASNLCK
;
A
#
# COMPACT_ATOMS: atom_id res chain seq x y z
N MET A 1 8.35 -23.18 1.58
CA MET A 1 9.58 -22.81 0.83
C MET A 1 9.61 -23.67 -0.42
N ALA A 2 9.89 -23.12 -1.60
CA ALA A 2 9.98 -23.91 -2.83
C ALA A 2 10.92 -25.10 -2.61
N THR A 3 10.38 -26.31 -2.74
CA THR A 3 11.15 -27.54 -2.79
C THR A 3 12.19 -27.35 -3.90
N TYR A 4 13.48 -27.49 -3.57
CA TYR A 4 14.53 -27.35 -4.57
C TYR A 4 14.29 -28.38 -5.68
N GLY A 5 13.98 -27.90 -6.89
CA GLY A 5 13.65 -28.74 -8.04
C GLY A 5 14.47 -28.35 -9.26
N LYS A 6 14.53 -29.25 -10.24
CA LYS A 6 15.30 -29.10 -11.48
C LYS A 6 15.00 -27.80 -12.25
N TRP A 7 13.79 -27.27 -12.13
CA TRP A 7 13.42 -25.97 -12.71
C TRP A 7 14.25 -24.81 -12.17
N ILE A 8 14.74 -24.86 -10.93
CA ILE A 8 15.63 -23.82 -10.36
C ILE A 8 17.00 -23.87 -11.02
N ASP A 9 17.57 -25.06 -11.19
CA ASP A 9 18.86 -25.25 -11.88
C ASP A 9 18.78 -24.70 -13.31
N LEU A 10 17.71 -25.05 -14.04
CA LEU A 10 17.44 -24.56 -15.39
C LEU A 10 17.26 -23.04 -15.41
N ASN A 11 16.50 -22.46 -14.49
CA ASN A 11 16.31 -21.01 -14.43
C ASN A 11 17.63 -20.26 -14.13
N ASN A 12 18.52 -20.83 -13.32
CA ASN A 12 19.84 -20.25 -13.05
C ASN A 12 20.72 -20.20 -14.31
N GLU A 13 20.60 -21.19 -15.20
CA GLU A 13 21.34 -21.23 -16.47
C GLU A 13 20.97 -20.07 -17.42
N VAL A 14 19.83 -19.39 -17.23
CA VAL A 14 19.45 -18.20 -18.04
C VAL A 14 20.51 -17.11 -18.01
N THR A 15 21.21 -16.96 -16.87
CA THR A 15 22.28 -15.97 -16.68
C THR A 15 23.64 -16.40 -17.24
N GLN A 16 23.77 -17.65 -17.68
CA GLN A 16 24.99 -18.13 -18.30
C GLN A 16 25.01 -17.74 -19.77
N LEU A 17 26.22 -17.52 -20.29
CA LEU A 17 26.44 -17.22 -21.70
C LEU A 17 26.50 -18.52 -22.52
N ASP A 18 25.93 -18.47 -23.71
CA ASP A 18 26.12 -19.46 -24.76
C ASP A 18 27.46 -19.27 -25.48
N GLU A 19 27.73 -20.12 -26.47
CA GLU A 19 28.92 -20.06 -27.33
C GLU A 19 29.09 -18.74 -28.10
N ASN A 20 28.01 -17.94 -28.23
CA ASN A 20 27.99 -16.65 -28.90
C ASN A 20 28.02 -15.46 -27.90
N GLY A 21 28.24 -15.72 -26.61
CA GLY A 21 28.26 -14.69 -25.58
C GLY A 21 26.87 -14.11 -25.24
N LYS A 22 25.79 -14.83 -25.53
CA LYS A 22 24.40 -14.41 -25.21
C LYS A 22 23.81 -15.22 -24.05
N ASN A 23 22.94 -14.60 -23.28
CA ASN A 23 22.17 -15.29 -22.23
C ASN A 23 21.31 -16.42 -22.81
N LYS A 24 21.28 -17.56 -22.14
CA LYS A 24 20.51 -18.75 -22.53
C LYS A 24 19.00 -18.60 -22.23
N LEU A 25 18.31 -17.66 -22.88
CA LEU A 25 16.88 -17.38 -22.59
C LEU A 25 15.95 -18.58 -22.77
N TYR A 26 16.30 -19.55 -23.63
CA TYR A 26 15.53 -20.78 -23.83
C TYR A 26 15.46 -21.66 -22.57
N LYS A 27 16.42 -21.50 -21.65
CA LYS A 27 16.44 -22.22 -20.37
C LYS A 27 15.28 -21.86 -19.44
N ASP A 28 14.72 -20.66 -19.56
CA ASP A 28 13.50 -20.27 -18.84
C ASP A 28 12.28 -21.06 -19.31
N LYS A 29 12.22 -21.43 -20.61
CA LYS A 29 11.16 -22.31 -21.14
C LYS A 29 11.30 -23.74 -20.65
N GLU A 30 12.52 -24.29 -20.65
CA GLU A 30 12.81 -25.60 -20.06
C GLU A 30 12.44 -25.63 -18.55
N ALA A 31 12.78 -24.56 -17.81
CA ALA A 31 12.42 -24.42 -16.41
C ALA A 31 10.90 -24.37 -16.19
N LEU A 32 10.18 -23.63 -17.04
CA LEU A 32 8.72 -23.54 -17.01
C LEU A 32 8.07 -24.91 -17.26
N GLU A 33 8.53 -25.65 -18.27
CA GLU A 33 8.00 -26.98 -18.58
C GLU A 33 8.18 -27.95 -17.41
N GLU A 34 9.35 -27.93 -16.77
CA GLU A 34 9.63 -28.78 -15.62
C GLU A 34 8.80 -28.38 -14.40
N TYR A 35 8.63 -27.08 -14.16
CA TYR A 35 7.79 -26.60 -13.07
C TYR A 35 6.30 -26.93 -13.27
N LEU A 36 5.80 -26.87 -14.51
CA LEU A 36 4.42 -27.25 -14.83
C LEU A 36 4.14 -28.75 -14.56
N LYS A 37 5.15 -29.62 -14.66
CA LYS A 37 5.01 -31.03 -14.24
C LYS A 37 4.79 -31.13 -12.73
N TYR A 38 5.60 -30.41 -11.95
CA TYR A 38 5.43 -30.33 -10.50
C TYR A 38 4.03 -29.79 -10.13
N ILE A 39 3.59 -28.70 -10.77
CA ILE A 39 2.24 -28.18 -10.57
C ILE A 39 1.18 -29.25 -10.84
N LYS A 40 1.28 -29.96 -11.97
CA LYS A 40 0.32 -31.00 -12.36
C LYS A 40 0.28 -32.15 -11.36
N GLU A 41 1.43 -32.60 -10.88
CA GLU A 41 1.55 -33.67 -9.86
C GLU A 41 0.94 -33.26 -8.52
N ASN A 42 0.98 -31.96 -8.19
CA ASN A 42 0.50 -31.40 -6.92
C ASN A 42 -0.85 -30.68 -7.08
N THR A 43 -1.58 -30.91 -8.17
CA THR A 43 -2.92 -30.33 -8.38
C THR A 43 -3.99 -31.38 -8.09
N ARG A 44 -4.97 -31.03 -7.26
CA ARG A 44 -6.14 -31.88 -7.01
C ARG A 44 -7.02 -31.94 -8.26
N ASN A 45 -7.35 -33.16 -8.69
CA ASN A 45 -8.25 -33.40 -9.80
C ASN A 45 -9.71 -33.48 -9.32
N PHE A 46 -10.62 -33.02 -10.16
CA PHE A 46 -12.07 -33.05 -9.98
C PHE A 46 -12.70 -33.58 -11.27
N ASP A 47 -13.87 -34.20 -11.22
CA ASP A 47 -14.50 -34.79 -12.42
C ASP A 47 -14.94 -33.69 -13.40
N ASN A 48 -15.38 -32.56 -12.86
CA ASN A 48 -15.73 -31.38 -13.64
C ASN A 48 -15.64 -30.09 -12.81
N GLU A 49 -15.78 -28.96 -13.48
CA GLU A 49 -15.63 -27.65 -12.85
C GLU A 49 -16.75 -27.33 -11.84
N VAL A 50 -17.98 -27.77 -12.09
CA VAL A 50 -19.09 -27.56 -11.15
C VAL A 50 -18.77 -28.28 -9.85
N GLU A 51 -18.41 -29.57 -9.92
CA GLU A 51 -18.00 -30.35 -8.76
C GLU A 51 -16.84 -29.68 -8.00
N ARG A 52 -15.83 -29.17 -8.72
CA ARG A 52 -14.72 -28.41 -8.11
C ARG A 52 -15.24 -27.22 -7.31
N VAL A 53 -16.01 -26.33 -7.93
CA VAL A 53 -16.54 -25.12 -7.28
C VAL A 53 -17.41 -25.48 -6.08
N ARG A 54 -18.33 -26.45 -6.21
CA ARG A 54 -19.20 -26.90 -5.11
C ARG A 54 -18.40 -27.50 -3.96
N THR A 55 -17.40 -28.32 -4.26
CA THR A 55 -16.53 -28.96 -3.26
C THR A 55 -15.70 -27.92 -2.52
N LEU A 56 -15.04 -27.02 -3.25
CA LEU A 56 -14.23 -25.95 -2.64
C LEU A 56 -15.07 -24.98 -1.80
N THR A 57 -16.32 -24.73 -2.20
CA THR A 57 -17.25 -23.89 -1.43
C THR A 57 -17.66 -24.60 -0.14
N LYS A 58 -18.01 -25.89 -0.22
CA LYS A 58 -18.35 -26.74 0.93
C LYS A 58 -17.19 -26.88 1.93
N GLU A 59 -15.97 -27.06 1.44
CA GLU A 59 -14.75 -27.15 2.25
C GLU A 59 -14.32 -25.79 2.85
N GLY A 60 -14.97 -24.69 2.46
CA GLY A 60 -14.64 -23.35 2.94
C GLY A 60 -13.35 -22.78 2.33
N ALA A 61 -12.92 -23.30 1.18
CA ALA A 61 -11.88 -22.71 0.37
C ALA A 61 -12.44 -21.54 -0.46
N TYR A 62 -13.62 -21.74 -1.08
CA TYR A 62 -14.36 -20.72 -1.83
C TYR A 62 -15.50 -20.11 -1.00
N ASP A 63 -15.80 -18.84 -1.26
CA ASP A 63 -16.83 -18.06 -0.58
C ASP A 63 -18.24 -18.64 -0.85
N LYS A 64 -19.13 -18.59 0.15
CA LYS A 64 -20.50 -19.10 0.05
C LYS A 64 -21.34 -18.41 -1.03
N LEU A 65 -20.93 -17.25 -1.51
CA LEU A 65 -21.51 -16.63 -2.69
C LEU A 65 -21.59 -17.60 -3.89
N PHE A 66 -20.62 -18.51 -4.02
CA PHE A 66 -20.60 -19.50 -5.10
C PHE A 66 -21.72 -20.53 -4.99
N ASP A 67 -22.35 -20.73 -3.82
CA ASP A 67 -23.52 -21.60 -3.67
C ASP A 67 -24.68 -21.15 -4.58
N ASN A 68 -24.80 -19.84 -4.83
CA ASN A 68 -25.91 -19.27 -5.59
C ASN A 68 -25.62 -19.11 -7.09
N ILE A 69 -24.39 -19.35 -7.56
CA ILE A 69 -24.06 -19.25 -8.98
C ILE A 69 -24.60 -20.49 -9.71
N PRO A 70 -25.41 -20.36 -10.78
CA PRO A 70 -25.93 -21.52 -11.50
C PRO A 70 -24.83 -22.38 -12.13
N ASP A 71 -24.99 -23.70 -12.12
CA ASP A 71 -24.03 -24.64 -12.70
C ASP A 71 -23.77 -24.34 -14.18
N THR A 72 -24.81 -24.00 -14.94
CA THR A 72 -24.70 -23.62 -16.35
C THR A 72 -23.80 -22.41 -16.57
N ILE A 73 -23.76 -21.47 -15.61
CA ILE A 73 -22.90 -20.28 -15.68
C ILE A 73 -21.46 -20.65 -15.37
N ILE A 74 -21.23 -21.52 -14.37
CA ILE A 74 -19.89 -22.03 -14.04
C ILE A 74 -19.28 -22.75 -15.26
N GLU A 75 -20.03 -23.66 -15.88
CA GLU A 75 -19.59 -24.39 -17.06
C GLU A 75 -19.30 -23.48 -18.25
N GLU A 76 -20.20 -22.53 -18.53
CA GLU A 76 -20.06 -21.62 -19.64
C GLU A 76 -18.87 -20.67 -19.49
N MET A 77 -18.71 -20.08 -18.30
CA MET A 77 -17.60 -19.18 -18.00
C MET A 77 -16.26 -19.91 -18.09
N THR A 78 -16.19 -21.14 -17.58
CA THR A 78 -14.99 -21.96 -17.65
C THR A 78 -14.66 -22.35 -19.08
N LYS A 79 -15.65 -22.82 -19.87
CA LYS A 79 -15.44 -23.09 -21.29
C LYS A 79 -14.93 -21.86 -22.05
N LEU A 80 -15.48 -20.69 -21.74
CA LEU A 80 -15.00 -19.43 -22.31
C LEU A 80 -13.55 -19.14 -21.91
N ALA A 81 -13.17 -19.27 -20.64
CA ALA A 81 -11.81 -19.04 -20.17
C ALA A 81 -10.79 -19.94 -20.89
N TYR A 82 -11.06 -21.24 -20.95
CA TYR A 82 -10.18 -22.21 -21.61
C TYR A 82 -10.08 -22.02 -23.13
N SER A 83 -11.09 -21.40 -23.78
CA SER A 83 -11.03 -21.11 -25.22
C SER A 83 -9.91 -20.15 -25.63
N PHE A 84 -9.34 -19.40 -24.67
CA PHE A 84 -8.20 -18.52 -24.92
C PHE A 84 -6.86 -19.26 -24.99
N ASN A 85 -6.80 -20.54 -24.58
CA ASN A 85 -5.59 -21.37 -24.57
C ASN A 85 -4.40 -20.65 -23.90
N PHE A 86 -4.62 -20.14 -22.69
CA PHE A 86 -3.60 -19.39 -21.98
C PHE A 86 -2.36 -20.23 -21.70
N GLN A 87 -1.18 -19.61 -21.85
CA GLN A 87 0.10 -20.21 -21.51
C GLN A 87 0.97 -19.17 -20.80
N PHE A 88 1.56 -19.58 -19.67
CA PHE A 88 2.57 -18.76 -19.00
C PHE A 88 3.75 -18.52 -19.93
N GLN A 89 4.23 -17.27 -19.95
CA GLN A 89 5.33 -16.86 -20.82
C GLN A 89 6.71 -17.08 -20.20
N SER A 90 6.79 -17.29 -18.88
CA SER A 90 8.06 -17.56 -18.19
C SER A 90 7.86 -18.43 -16.95
N PHE A 91 8.95 -19.06 -16.50
CA PHE A 91 8.98 -19.82 -15.25
C PHE A 91 8.52 -18.94 -14.07
N MET A 92 9.09 -17.74 -13.95
CA MET A 92 8.77 -16.81 -12.86
C MET A 92 7.29 -16.39 -12.85
N ALA A 93 6.65 -16.23 -14.02
CA ALA A 93 5.23 -15.88 -14.08
C ALA A 93 4.35 -17.02 -13.54
N CYS A 94 4.65 -18.27 -13.92
CA CYS A 94 3.97 -19.46 -13.44
C CYS A 94 4.18 -19.64 -11.93
N GLN A 95 5.44 -19.61 -11.49
CA GLN A 95 5.82 -19.72 -10.08
C GLN A 95 5.10 -18.67 -9.24
N LYS A 96 5.13 -17.41 -9.67
CA LYS A 96 4.50 -16.33 -8.90
C LYS A 96 3.00 -16.51 -8.75
N PHE A 97 2.32 -16.97 -9.81
CA PHE A 97 0.89 -17.26 -9.75
C PHE A 97 0.58 -18.36 -8.73
N TYR A 98 1.23 -19.53 -8.83
CA TYR A 98 0.93 -20.66 -7.97
C TYR A 98 1.36 -20.45 -6.51
N GLU A 99 2.48 -19.76 -6.27
CA GLU A 99 2.96 -19.51 -4.91
C GLU A 99 2.23 -18.38 -4.18
N SER A 100 1.60 -17.43 -4.90
CA SER A 100 1.05 -16.22 -4.27
C SER A 100 -0.43 -15.94 -4.58
N TYR A 101 -0.97 -16.45 -5.68
CA TYR A 101 -2.32 -16.09 -6.16
C TYR A 101 -3.29 -17.27 -6.16
N ALA A 102 -2.87 -18.44 -6.63
CA ALA A 102 -3.71 -19.64 -6.64
C ALA A 102 -4.24 -19.97 -5.23
N VAL A 103 -5.45 -20.49 -5.14
CA VAL A 103 -5.92 -21.15 -3.91
C VAL A 103 -5.14 -22.46 -3.77
N THR A 104 -4.54 -22.61 -2.60
CA THR A 104 -3.69 -23.75 -2.24
C THR A 104 -4.20 -24.30 -0.91
N GLN A 105 -4.49 -25.59 -0.88
CA GLN A 105 -4.67 -26.38 0.34
C GLN A 105 -3.31 -26.98 0.73
N TYR A 106 -3.22 -27.56 1.92
CA TYR A 106 -1.99 -28.21 2.39
C TYR A 106 -2.32 -29.61 2.91
N ASP A 107 -1.44 -30.57 2.66
CA ASP A 107 -1.53 -31.91 3.24
C ASP A 107 -1.05 -31.93 4.71
N GLU A 108 -1.00 -33.11 5.32
CA GLU A 108 -0.57 -33.29 6.71
C GLU A 108 0.91 -32.95 6.95
N ASP A 109 1.72 -32.94 5.88
CA ASP A 109 3.16 -32.64 5.89
C ASP A 109 3.45 -31.20 5.41
N ASP A 110 2.43 -30.33 5.37
CA ASP A 110 2.48 -28.94 4.88
C ASP A 110 2.91 -28.79 3.40
N ASN A 111 2.77 -29.85 2.57
CA ASN A 111 3.00 -29.73 1.13
C ASN A 111 1.80 -29.05 0.45
N PRO A 112 2.05 -28.17 -0.54
CA PRO A 112 0.97 -27.47 -1.23
C PRO A 112 0.19 -28.39 -2.17
N ILE A 113 -1.13 -28.36 -2.05
CA ILE A 113 -2.09 -28.96 -2.99
C ILE A 113 -2.81 -27.82 -3.72
N PHE A 114 -2.54 -27.66 -5.01
CA PHE A 114 -3.19 -26.64 -5.83
C PHE A 114 -4.62 -27.08 -6.19
N VAL A 115 -5.57 -26.15 -6.09
CA VAL A 115 -6.99 -26.43 -6.40
C VAL A 115 -7.58 -25.51 -7.47
N GLU A 116 -6.78 -24.61 -8.03
CA GLU A 116 -7.14 -23.78 -9.18
C GLU A 116 -5.93 -23.53 -10.10
N ASN A 117 -6.19 -23.41 -11.40
CA ASN A 117 -5.24 -22.85 -12.37
C ASN A 117 -5.60 -21.39 -12.73
N TYR A 118 -4.89 -20.81 -13.71
CA TYR A 118 -5.06 -19.40 -14.08
C TYR A 118 -6.44 -19.08 -14.67
N GLU A 119 -6.95 -19.95 -15.54
CA GLU A 119 -8.29 -19.83 -16.13
C GLU A 119 -9.37 -19.84 -15.05
N GLN A 120 -9.33 -20.84 -14.16
CA GLN A 120 -10.26 -21.00 -13.03
C GLN A 120 -10.17 -19.81 -12.07
N HIS A 121 -8.97 -19.31 -11.82
CA HIS A 121 -8.74 -18.10 -11.02
C HIS A 121 -9.44 -16.87 -11.64
N CYS A 122 -9.29 -16.67 -12.95
CA CYS A 122 -9.95 -15.56 -13.66
C CYS A 122 -11.48 -15.70 -13.63
N VAL A 123 -12.02 -16.91 -13.77
CA VAL A 123 -13.46 -17.21 -13.63
C VAL A 123 -13.94 -16.86 -12.23
N GLY A 124 -13.20 -17.29 -11.20
CA GLY A 124 -13.51 -17.00 -9.80
C GLY A 124 -13.58 -15.49 -9.52
N ILE A 125 -12.60 -14.72 -9.99
CA ILE A 125 -12.61 -13.25 -9.85
C ILE A 125 -13.84 -12.65 -10.53
N ALA A 126 -14.09 -13.04 -11.78
CA ALA A 126 -15.17 -12.46 -12.58
C ALA A 126 -16.56 -12.72 -11.95
N LEU A 127 -16.80 -13.95 -11.49
CA LEU A 127 -18.05 -14.33 -10.84
C LEU A 127 -18.19 -13.72 -9.44
N HIS A 128 -17.10 -13.56 -8.70
CA HIS A 128 -17.15 -12.93 -7.38
C HIS A 128 -17.49 -11.43 -7.48
N LEU A 129 -16.95 -10.72 -8.46
CA LEU A 129 -17.15 -9.27 -8.60
C LEU A 129 -18.47 -8.89 -9.29
N HIS A 130 -19.05 -9.80 -10.07
CA HIS A 130 -20.29 -9.59 -10.82
C HIS A 130 -21.26 -10.77 -10.66
N SER A 131 -21.47 -11.22 -9.43
CA SER A 131 -22.33 -12.36 -9.11
C SER A 131 -23.80 -12.16 -9.49
N ASP A 132 -24.20 -10.90 -9.65
CA ASP A 132 -25.53 -10.41 -9.99
C ASP A 132 -25.67 -9.99 -11.46
N ASP A 133 -24.57 -9.88 -12.22
CA ASP A 133 -24.57 -9.51 -13.64
C ASP A 133 -23.56 -10.36 -14.44
N TYR A 134 -24.03 -11.50 -14.96
CA TYR A 134 -23.19 -12.40 -15.73
C TYR A 134 -22.76 -11.84 -17.10
N VAL A 135 -23.40 -10.78 -17.60
CA VAL A 135 -22.95 -10.10 -18.83
C VAL A 135 -21.67 -9.33 -18.52
N GLN A 136 -21.62 -8.61 -17.40
CA GLN A 136 -20.39 -7.96 -16.93
C GLN A 136 -19.33 -8.97 -16.51
N ALA A 137 -19.72 -10.06 -15.84
CA ALA A 137 -18.79 -11.13 -15.47
C ALA A 137 -18.04 -11.68 -16.70
N ARG A 138 -18.75 -11.97 -17.81
CA ARG A 138 -18.11 -12.43 -19.06
C ARG A 138 -17.17 -11.39 -19.66
N LYS A 139 -17.56 -10.11 -19.65
CA LYS A 139 -16.73 -9.02 -20.16
C LYS A 139 -15.43 -8.90 -19.36
N LEU A 140 -15.54 -8.95 -18.04
CA LEU A 140 -14.40 -8.94 -17.14
C LEU A 140 -13.52 -10.17 -17.36
N LEU A 141 -14.11 -11.38 -17.43
CA LEU A 141 -13.36 -12.61 -17.69
C LEU A 141 -12.52 -12.51 -18.97
N LYS A 142 -13.11 -12.05 -20.08
CA LYS A 142 -12.38 -11.85 -21.35
C LYS A 142 -11.20 -10.88 -21.20
N ALA A 143 -11.38 -9.80 -20.45
CA ALA A 143 -10.32 -8.83 -20.20
C ALA A 143 -9.20 -9.39 -19.30
N LEU A 144 -9.56 -10.21 -18.29
CA LEU A 144 -8.62 -10.89 -17.40
C LEU A 144 -7.78 -11.93 -18.17
N ILE A 145 -8.44 -12.89 -18.83
CA ILE A 145 -7.73 -14.00 -19.50
C ILE A 145 -6.98 -13.52 -20.75
N GLY A 146 -7.48 -12.49 -21.42
CA GLY A 146 -6.78 -11.80 -22.50
C GLY A 146 -5.65 -10.89 -22.02
N GLN A 147 -5.39 -10.82 -20.71
CA GLN A 147 -4.37 -9.98 -20.08
C GLN A 147 -4.47 -8.48 -20.42
N GLN A 148 -5.68 -8.01 -20.75
CA GLN A 148 -5.99 -6.62 -21.06
C GLN A 148 -6.28 -5.81 -19.79
N TYR A 149 -6.68 -6.51 -18.72
CA TYR A 149 -6.95 -5.92 -17.42
C TYR A 149 -6.40 -6.85 -16.33
N GLN A 150 -5.70 -6.27 -15.36
CA GLN A 150 -5.24 -6.96 -14.16
C GLN A 150 -5.73 -6.16 -12.94
N PRO A 151 -6.63 -6.70 -12.11
CA PRO A 151 -7.02 -6.04 -10.88
C PRO A 151 -5.84 -6.01 -9.91
N SER A 152 -5.93 -5.11 -8.92
CA SER A 152 -4.93 -5.00 -7.86
C SER A 152 -4.75 -6.35 -7.14
N SER A 153 -3.55 -6.61 -6.62
CA SER A 153 -3.27 -7.87 -5.92
C SER A 153 -4.27 -8.21 -4.80
N PRO A 154 -4.74 -7.27 -3.95
CA PRO A 154 -5.78 -7.59 -2.96
C PRO A 154 -7.05 -8.12 -3.62
N THR A 155 -7.50 -7.50 -4.72
CA THR A 155 -8.66 -7.99 -5.45
C THR A 155 -8.40 -9.35 -6.09
N ALA A 156 -7.28 -9.53 -6.81
CA ALA A 156 -6.95 -10.79 -7.47
C ALA A 156 -6.78 -11.97 -6.48
N ILE A 157 -6.10 -11.73 -5.35
CA ILE A 157 -5.78 -12.77 -4.36
C ILE A 157 -7.00 -13.10 -3.49
N ASN A 158 -7.93 -12.18 -3.23
CA ASN A 158 -9.02 -12.39 -2.28
C ASN A 158 -10.36 -12.74 -2.95
N SER A 159 -10.60 -12.32 -4.21
CA SER A 159 -11.89 -12.49 -4.89
C SER A 159 -12.19 -13.94 -5.26
N ARG A 160 -12.76 -14.70 -4.32
CA ARG A 160 -13.37 -16.06 -4.38
C ARG A 160 -13.08 -16.85 -3.12
N ARG A 161 -12.05 -16.48 -2.35
CA ARG A 161 -11.67 -17.18 -1.12
C ARG A 161 -12.68 -16.89 0.00
N ALA A 162 -13.08 -17.91 0.75
CA ALA A 162 -13.91 -17.70 1.95
C ALA A 162 -13.11 -17.05 3.08
N LYS A 163 -11.88 -17.54 3.32
CA LYS A 163 -10.93 -16.94 4.26
C LYS A 163 -10.06 -15.94 3.51
N ARG A 164 -10.45 -14.67 3.55
CA ARG A 164 -9.81 -13.60 2.78
C ARG A 164 -9.61 -12.33 3.59
N GLY A 165 -8.65 -11.51 3.16
CA GLY A 165 -8.60 -10.10 3.53
C GLY A 165 -9.58 -9.28 2.68
N GLU A 166 -9.51 -7.96 2.83
CA GLU A 166 -10.32 -7.03 2.05
C GLU A 166 -9.91 -6.99 0.57
N LEU A 167 -10.84 -6.60 -0.30
CA LEU A 167 -10.55 -6.37 -1.73
C LEU A 167 -9.80 -5.06 -1.98
N SER A 168 -9.81 -4.16 -1.00
CA SER A 168 -9.03 -2.93 -0.95
C SER A 168 -7.99 -3.01 0.17
N SER A 169 -6.81 -2.45 -0.06
CA SER A 169 -5.70 -2.50 0.88
C SER A 169 -4.96 -1.15 1.03
N CYS A 170 -5.58 -0.04 0.65
CA CYS A 170 -4.94 1.28 0.70
C CYS A 170 -5.84 2.26 1.44
N TYR A 171 -5.37 2.75 2.59
CA TYR A 171 -6.14 3.58 3.50
C TYR A 171 -5.40 4.88 3.80
N ILE A 172 -6.14 5.98 3.88
CA ILE A 172 -5.62 7.28 4.30
C ILE A 172 -6.46 7.78 5.46
N PHE A 173 -5.81 8.10 6.58
CA PHE A 173 -6.43 8.70 7.76
C PHE A 173 -5.93 10.13 7.95
N VAL A 174 -6.81 11.00 8.42
CA VAL A 174 -6.44 12.32 8.95
C VAL A 174 -6.61 12.24 10.46
N VAL A 175 -5.58 12.61 11.20
CA VAL A 175 -5.62 12.62 12.67
C VAL A 175 -5.85 14.05 13.17
N ASP A 176 -6.78 14.23 14.09
CA ASP A 176 -7.03 15.50 14.78
C ASP A 176 -6.22 15.60 16.08
N ASP A 177 -6.09 16.82 16.60
CA ASP A 177 -5.30 17.14 17.80
C ASP A 177 -6.04 16.81 19.11
N THR A 178 -6.56 15.58 19.21
CA THR A 178 -7.28 15.05 20.38
C THR A 178 -6.83 13.62 20.68
N THR A 179 -6.90 13.22 21.94
CA THR A 179 -6.55 11.85 22.36
C THR A 179 -7.46 10.83 21.70
N GLU A 180 -8.73 11.17 21.53
CA GLU A 180 -9.76 10.32 20.92
C GLU A 180 -9.43 10.05 19.45
N SER A 181 -9.09 11.09 18.67
CA SER A 181 -8.72 10.93 17.26
C SER A 181 -7.39 10.18 17.12
N ILE A 182 -6.40 10.47 17.96
CA ILE A 182 -5.13 9.75 17.97
C ILE A 182 -5.36 8.25 18.21
N ASN A 183 -6.12 7.88 19.24
CA ASN A 183 -6.42 6.48 19.55
C ASN A 183 -7.24 5.82 18.45
N PHE A 184 -8.21 6.54 17.87
CA PHE A 184 -8.99 6.06 16.73
C PHE A 184 -8.09 5.72 15.55
N VAL A 185 -7.17 6.60 15.16
CA VAL A 185 -6.27 6.37 14.03
C VAL A 185 -5.29 5.22 14.30
N VAL A 186 -4.75 5.11 15.52
CA VAL A 186 -3.89 3.97 15.91
C VAL A 186 -4.66 2.65 15.81
N ASN A 187 -5.87 2.58 16.37
CA ASN A 187 -6.70 1.37 16.31
C ASN A 187 -7.10 1.00 14.86
N ASN A 188 -7.42 1.98 14.02
CA ASN A 188 -7.74 1.71 12.62
C ASN A 188 -6.51 1.32 11.80
N THR A 189 -5.33 1.83 12.16
CA THR A 189 -4.06 1.36 11.58
C THR A 189 -3.85 -0.11 11.86
N VAL A 190 -4.10 -0.56 13.10
CA VAL A 190 -4.05 -1.98 13.48
C VAL A 190 -5.02 -2.82 12.65
N ASN A 191 -6.28 -2.39 12.56
CA ASN A 191 -7.31 -3.12 11.80
C ASN A 191 -6.98 -3.22 10.30
N ALA A 192 -6.48 -2.14 9.71
CA ALA A 192 -6.06 -2.14 8.32
C ALA A 192 -4.84 -3.05 8.10
N SER A 193 -3.81 -2.94 8.96
CA SER A 193 -2.57 -3.72 8.86
C SER A 193 -2.82 -5.22 8.98
N LYS A 194 -3.67 -5.65 9.92
CA LYS A 194 -4.09 -7.06 10.09
C LYS A 194 -4.66 -7.64 8.78
N ASN A 195 -5.35 -6.84 7.99
CA ASN A 195 -5.95 -7.23 6.72
C ASN A 195 -5.06 -6.93 5.49
N ALA A 196 -3.75 -6.81 5.70
CA ALA A 196 -2.74 -6.51 4.67
C ALA A 196 -2.89 -5.12 4.01
N GLY A 197 -3.53 -4.19 4.71
CA GLY A 197 -3.69 -2.80 4.29
C GLY A 197 -2.43 -1.96 4.52
N GLY A 198 -2.00 -1.23 3.50
CA GLY A 198 -1.07 -0.13 3.65
C GLY A 198 -1.79 1.12 4.15
N VAL A 199 -1.22 1.80 5.14
CA VAL A 199 -1.84 2.93 5.83
C VAL A 199 -1.06 4.21 5.61
N SER A 200 -1.74 5.30 5.28
CA SER A 200 -1.20 6.64 5.30
C SER A 200 -1.90 7.47 6.37
N VAL A 201 -1.15 8.30 7.07
CA VAL A 201 -1.69 9.20 8.09
C VAL A 201 -1.20 10.62 7.85
N GLU A 202 -2.13 11.56 7.70
CA GLU A 202 -1.85 12.99 7.68
C GLU A 202 -1.81 13.55 9.10
N ALA A 203 -0.62 13.88 9.60
CA ALA A 203 -0.36 14.21 11.00
C ALA A 203 -0.18 15.71 11.29
N SER A 204 -0.36 16.60 10.30
CA SER A 204 -0.09 18.04 10.45
C SER A 204 -0.97 18.77 11.46
N ARG A 205 -2.05 18.15 11.93
CA ARG A 205 -2.92 18.73 12.96
C ARG A 205 -2.39 18.50 14.37
N ILE A 206 -1.59 17.46 14.60
CA ILE A 206 -1.02 17.16 15.92
C ILE A 206 -0.17 18.34 16.37
N ARG A 207 -0.36 18.80 17.61
CA ARG A 207 0.42 19.91 18.15
C ARG A 207 1.90 19.56 18.30
N PRO A 208 2.84 20.47 17.97
CA PRO A 208 4.26 20.17 18.03
C PRO A 208 4.78 19.98 19.46
N LYS A 209 6.02 19.51 19.55
CA LYS A 209 6.71 19.35 20.83
C LYS A 209 6.85 20.70 21.53
N GLY A 210 6.52 20.73 22.82
CA GLY A 210 6.57 21.97 23.63
C GLY A 210 5.30 22.82 23.59
N SER A 211 4.31 22.49 22.76
CA SER A 211 2.99 23.13 22.84
C SER A 211 2.29 22.87 24.18
N SER A 212 1.35 23.76 24.52
CA SER A 212 0.60 23.65 25.78
C SER A 212 -0.44 22.52 25.72
N VAL A 213 -0.61 21.80 26.84
CA VAL A 213 -1.64 20.79 27.02
C VAL A 213 -2.39 21.10 28.31
N ASN A 214 -3.71 21.28 28.24
CA ASN A 214 -4.56 21.66 29.39
C ASN A 214 -4.01 22.85 30.19
N GLY A 215 -3.49 23.86 29.50
CA GLY A 215 -2.92 25.07 30.11
C GLY A 215 -1.47 24.91 30.59
N ASN A 216 -0.94 23.68 30.70
CA ASN A 216 0.45 23.46 31.09
C ASN A 216 1.39 23.78 29.91
N PRO A 217 2.32 24.75 30.03
CA PRO A 217 3.27 25.05 28.97
C PRO A 217 4.31 23.92 28.82
N ASN A 218 4.88 23.76 27.63
CA ASN A 218 5.96 22.79 27.34
C ASN A 218 5.60 21.31 27.59
N ALA A 219 4.31 20.96 27.54
CA ALA A 219 3.83 19.62 27.89
C ALA A 219 3.80 18.65 26.70
N SER A 220 3.47 19.13 25.49
CA SER A 220 3.35 18.26 24.30
C SER A 220 4.66 17.58 23.93
N LYS A 221 4.56 16.32 23.49
CA LYS A 221 5.69 15.53 22.99
C LYS A 221 5.84 15.57 21.46
N GLY A 222 4.90 16.19 20.75
CA GLY A 222 4.95 16.35 19.30
C GLY A 222 4.56 15.11 18.50
N VAL A 223 4.90 15.11 17.22
CA VAL A 223 4.50 14.10 16.24
C VAL A 223 5.29 12.79 16.37
N ILE A 224 6.54 12.83 16.85
CA ILE A 224 7.43 11.66 16.87
C ILE A 224 6.85 10.47 17.67
N PRO A 225 6.37 10.64 18.92
CA PRO A 225 5.80 9.50 19.66
C PRO A 225 4.56 8.93 19.00
N PHE A 226 3.75 9.76 18.34
CA PHE A 226 2.61 9.29 17.55
C PHE A 226 3.07 8.45 16.35
N ALA A 227 4.04 8.95 15.57
CA ALA A 227 4.63 8.19 14.47
C ALA A 227 5.22 6.85 14.95
N LYS A 228 5.81 6.83 16.15
CA LYS A 228 6.25 5.58 16.80
C LYS A 228 5.12 4.63 17.16
N ALA A 229 4.00 5.12 17.66
CA ALA A 229 2.84 4.27 17.89
C ALA A 229 2.33 3.63 16.58
N ILE A 230 2.29 4.39 15.49
CA ILE A 230 1.90 3.89 14.16
C ILE A 230 2.89 2.82 13.66
N GLU A 231 4.19 3.07 13.75
CA GLU A 231 5.24 2.12 13.35
C GLU A 231 5.14 0.80 14.12
N GLN A 232 5.02 0.87 15.45
CA GLN A 232 4.91 -0.33 16.28
C GLN A 232 3.60 -1.08 16.03
N SER A 233 2.51 -0.35 15.75
CA SER A 233 1.23 -0.96 15.39
C SER A 233 1.33 -1.79 14.10
N VAL A 234 1.93 -1.25 13.04
CA VAL A 234 2.06 -2.01 11.78
C VAL A 234 3.11 -3.12 11.85
N SER A 235 4.11 -2.98 12.73
CA SER A 235 5.11 -4.02 12.95
C SER A 235 4.56 -5.19 13.77
N TRP A 236 3.62 -4.94 14.68
CA TRP A 236 3.05 -6.00 15.51
C TRP A 236 1.90 -6.72 14.79
N PHE A 237 1.02 -5.96 14.13
CA PHE A 237 -0.15 -6.52 13.45
C PHE A 237 0.14 -6.72 11.97
N ASP A 238 1.12 -7.57 11.67
CA ASP A 238 1.44 -7.99 10.31
C ASP A 238 0.45 -9.05 9.81
N GLN A 239 0.53 -9.39 8.52
CA GLN A 239 -0.38 -10.32 7.84
C GLN A 239 -0.11 -11.79 8.24
N GLY A 240 -0.03 -12.09 9.54
CA GLY A 240 0.27 -13.44 10.05
C GLY A 240 1.61 -13.97 9.52
N GLY A 241 2.62 -13.10 9.43
CA GLY A 241 3.95 -13.44 8.89
C GLY A 241 4.07 -13.53 7.37
N LEU A 242 2.99 -13.36 6.59
CA LEU A 242 3.05 -13.40 5.12
C LEU A 242 3.66 -12.13 4.51
N ARG A 243 3.37 -10.96 5.11
CA ARG A 243 3.86 -9.65 4.66
C ARG A 243 3.89 -8.67 5.83
N ASN A 244 5.01 -7.94 5.94
CA ASN A 244 5.15 -6.87 6.92
C ASN A 244 4.11 -5.77 6.65
N GLY A 245 3.41 -5.34 7.71
CA GLY A 245 2.59 -4.14 7.67
C GLY A 245 3.43 -2.92 7.28
N SER A 246 2.84 -1.97 6.58
CA SER A 246 3.56 -0.77 6.12
C SER A 246 2.68 0.45 6.24
N ALA A 247 3.28 1.52 6.78
CA ALA A 247 2.61 2.80 6.91
C ALA A 247 3.51 3.97 6.53
N VAL A 248 2.87 5.07 6.18
CA VAL A 248 3.49 6.38 5.98
C VAL A 248 2.80 7.41 6.86
N VAL A 249 3.60 8.31 7.45
CA VAL A 249 3.09 9.53 8.08
C VAL A 249 3.49 10.71 7.21
N TYR A 250 2.51 11.53 6.82
CA TYR A 250 2.73 12.81 6.15
C TYR A 250 2.73 13.96 7.15
N LEU A 251 3.60 14.93 6.92
CA LEU A 251 3.69 16.16 7.69
C LEU A 251 3.91 17.37 6.78
N ASN A 252 3.19 18.46 7.03
CA ASN A 252 3.34 19.70 6.29
C ASN A 252 4.70 20.35 6.59
N ILE A 253 5.37 20.84 5.54
CA ILE A 253 6.68 21.50 5.65
C ILE A 253 6.69 22.69 6.62
N PHE A 254 5.54 23.34 6.82
CA PHE A 254 5.37 24.47 7.74
C PHE A 254 5.08 24.04 9.19
N HIS A 255 5.08 22.75 9.51
CA HIS A 255 4.90 22.24 10.88
C HIS A 255 6.18 22.41 11.71
N GLN A 256 6.07 22.78 12.99
CA GLN A 256 7.25 23.04 13.84
C GLN A 256 8.14 21.81 14.11
N ASP A 257 7.56 20.61 14.11
CA ASP A 257 8.32 19.36 14.28
C ASP A 257 9.04 18.89 12.99
N ILE A 258 8.99 19.62 11.87
CA ILE A 258 9.49 19.14 10.56
C ILE A 258 10.97 18.71 10.58
N GLN A 259 11.84 19.42 11.29
CA GLN A 259 13.27 19.08 11.38
C GLN A 259 13.49 17.80 12.21
N ASP A 260 12.75 17.65 13.31
CA ASP A 260 12.80 16.46 14.17
C ASP A 260 12.23 15.25 13.41
N PHE A 261 11.17 15.47 12.62
CA PHE A 261 10.53 14.47 11.77
C PHE A 261 11.46 13.92 10.69
N LEU A 262 12.17 14.80 9.97
CA LEU A 262 13.20 14.38 8.99
C LEU A 262 14.37 13.68 9.68
N SER A 263 14.82 14.22 10.82
CA SER A 263 15.95 13.66 11.56
C SER A 263 15.66 12.30 12.17
N ALA A 264 14.39 11.94 12.38
CA ALA A 264 14.00 10.62 12.84
C ALA A 264 14.35 9.49 11.85
N LYS A 265 14.63 9.77 10.57
CA LYS A 265 15.11 8.75 9.62
C LYS A 265 16.63 8.59 9.59
N LYS A 266 17.39 9.46 10.27
CA LYS A 266 18.85 9.39 10.27
C LYS A 266 19.32 8.15 11.01
N ILE A 267 20.33 7.47 10.46
CA ILE A 267 20.88 6.23 11.02
C ILE A 267 21.45 6.46 12.44
N ASN A 268 21.99 7.64 12.71
CA ASN A 268 22.57 8.01 14.01
C ASN A 268 21.56 8.61 15.00
N ALA A 269 20.27 8.63 14.69
CA ALA A 269 19.24 9.04 15.64
C ALA A 269 19.15 8.04 16.80
N SER A 270 18.79 8.52 18.00
CA SER A 270 18.58 7.62 19.14
C SER A 270 17.35 6.75 18.94
N ASP A 271 17.38 5.51 19.44
CA ASP A 271 16.31 4.52 19.26
C ASP A 271 14.92 5.03 19.69
N LYS A 272 14.87 5.90 20.70
CA LYS A 272 13.61 6.51 21.18
C LYS A 272 12.91 7.40 20.16
N VAL A 273 13.64 7.90 19.16
CA VAL A 273 13.16 8.86 18.15
C VAL A 273 13.21 8.26 16.75
N ARG A 274 14.21 7.42 16.48
CA ARG A 274 14.55 6.91 15.15
C ARG A 274 13.45 6.05 14.54
N LEU A 275 12.80 6.47 13.46
CA LEU A 275 11.78 5.74 12.67
C LEU A 275 12.43 4.76 11.67
N ASP A 276 12.47 3.48 12.02
CA ASP A 276 13.14 2.43 11.25
C ASP A 276 12.32 2.02 10.03
N THR A 277 11.11 1.49 10.26
CA THR A 277 10.28 0.86 9.22
C THR A 277 9.18 1.77 8.70
N LEU A 278 8.83 2.82 9.46
CA LEU A 278 7.83 3.78 9.03
C LEU A 278 8.33 4.64 7.87
N SER A 279 7.55 4.70 6.80
CA SER A 279 7.77 5.67 5.73
C SER A 279 7.40 7.07 6.20
N ILE A 280 8.06 8.09 5.69
CA ILE A 280 7.68 9.48 5.97
C ILE A 280 7.37 10.22 4.67
N GLY A 281 6.44 11.16 4.74
CA GLY A 281 6.04 12.02 3.65
C GLY A 281 6.02 13.48 4.10
N VAL A 282 6.27 14.39 3.17
CA VAL A 282 6.25 15.83 3.41
C VAL A 282 5.35 16.48 2.36
N THR A 283 4.39 17.27 2.82
CA THR A 283 3.54 18.07 1.95
C THR A 283 4.12 19.47 1.80
N ILE A 284 4.30 19.90 0.54
CA ILE A 284 5.01 21.14 0.18
C ILE A 284 4.09 22.04 -0.64
N PRO A 285 3.63 23.17 -0.07
CA PRO A 285 2.99 24.25 -0.84
C PRO A 285 3.99 25.02 -1.72
N ASN A 286 3.51 25.61 -2.81
CA ASN A 286 4.27 26.44 -3.75
C ASN A 286 4.99 27.59 -3.03
N LYS A 287 4.37 28.20 -2.02
CA LYS A 287 4.99 29.24 -1.18
C LYS A 287 6.34 28.81 -0.60
N PHE A 288 6.50 27.55 -0.18
CA PHE A 288 7.80 27.07 0.32
C PHE A 288 8.84 27.06 -0.80
N MET A 289 8.48 26.58 -2.00
CA MET A 289 9.37 26.55 -3.16
C MET A 289 9.77 27.95 -3.63
N GLU A 290 8.87 28.94 -3.54
CA GLU A 290 9.20 30.36 -3.80
C GLU A 290 10.28 30.89 -2.84
N LEU A 291 10.18 30.54 -1.55
CA LEU A 291 11.14 30.94 -0.52
C LEU A 291 12.51 30.25 -0.72
N VAL A 292 12.50 28.95 -1.09
CA VAL A 292 13.72 28.21 -1.48
C VAL A 292 14.41 28.89 -2.67
N LYS A 293 13.66 29.16 -3.75
CA LYS A 293 14.18 29.79 -4.97
C LYS A 293 14.80 31.15 -4.66
N SER A 294 14.12 31.95 -3.84
CA SER A 294 14.54 33.29 -3.44
C SER A 294 15.63 33.33 -2.36
N ASN A 295 16.08 32.17 -1.88
CA ASN A 295 17.03 32.04 -0.77
C ASN A 295 16.59 32.83 0.49
N LYS A 296 15.30 32.76 0.82
CA LYS A 296 14.71 33.43 1.98
C LYS A 296 14.51 32.44 3.11
N ASP A 297 14.53 32.96 4.33
CA ASP A 297 14.05 32.23 5.49
C ASP A 297 12.54 32.04 5.42
N PHE A 298 12.05 31.05 6.17
CA PHE A 298 10.63 30.80 6.34
C PHE A 298 10.29 30.55 7.81
N TYR A 299 9.01 30.57 8.15
CA TYR A 299 8.51 30.29 9.49
C TYR A 299 7.67 29.01 9.50
N THR A 300 7.92 28.15 10.49
CA THR A 300 7.03 27.05 10.86
C THR A 300 6.10 27.47 12.00
N PHE A 301 4.94 26.83 12.11
CA PHE A 301 3.85 27.23 13.00
C PHE A 301 3.54 26.15 14.04
N ASP A 302 3.16 26.58 15.24
CA ASP A 302 2.50 25.72 16.22
C ASP A 302 1.06 25.48 15.76
N SER A 303 0.77 24.27 15.29
CA SER A 303 -0.53 23.90 14.71
C SER A 303 -1.69 24.13 15.68
N SER A 304 -1.50 23.89 16.99
CA SER A 304 -2.54 24.10 18.00
C SER A 304 -2.82 25.58 18.28
N ASN A 305 -1.78 26.40 18.33
CA ASN A 305 -1.93 27.84 18.55
C ASN A 305 -2.43 28.54 17.28
N LEU A 306 -1.99 28.10 16.09
CA LEU A 306 -2.54 28.55 14.82
C LEU A 306 -4.03 28.23 14.72
N TYR A 307 -4.47 27.03 15.11
CA TYR A 307 -5.89 26.67 15.13
C TYR A 307 -6.69 27.58 16.09
N LYS A 308 -6.18 27.85 17.30
CA LYS A 308 -6.85 28.74 18.25
C LYS A 308 -7.02 30.17 17.73
N GLU A 309 -6.02 30.69 17.01
CA GLU A 309 -6.04 32.06 16.50
C GLU A 309 -6.88 32.20 15.21
N THR A 310 -6.92 31.17 14.37
CA THR A 310 -7.48 31.27 13.01
C THR A 310 -8.74 30.45 12.79
N GLY A 311 -9.03 29.48 13.65
CA GLY A 311 -10.08 28.48 13.47
C GLY A 311 -9.82 27.46 12.36
N LYS A 312 -8.63 27.47 11.74
CA LYS A 312 -8.25 26.55 10.64
C LYS A 312 -7.12 25.64 11.06
N HIS A 313 -7.16 24.39 10.64
CA HIS A 313 -6.03 23.48 10.83
C HIS A 313 -4.90 23.77 9.83
N LEU A 314 -3.67 23.36 10.17
CA LEU A 314 -2.48 23.63 9.35
C LEU A 314 -2.63 23.08 7.91
N ASP A 315 -3.28 21.93 7.76
CA ASP A 315 -3.56 21.24 6.49
C ASP A 315 -4.70 21.89 5.68
N GLU A 316 -5.38 22.91 6.23
CA GLU A 316 -6.47 23.64 5.56
C GLU A 316 -6.02 25.01 5.03
N ILE A 317 -4.90 25.54 5.55
CA ILE A 317 -4.34 26.84 5.19
C ILE A 317 -3.95 26.89 3.72
N ASN A 318 -4.36 27.97 3.02
CA ASN A 318 -3.80 28.28 1.71
C ASN A 318 -2.52 29.13 1.91
N PHE A 319 -1.36 28.49 1.97
CA PHE A 319 -0.09 29.18 2.23
C PHE A 319 0.29 30.21 1.16
N ASN A 320 -0.16 30.05 -0.08
CA ASN A 320 0.11 31.04 -1.13
C ASN A 320 -0.57 32.38 -0.85
N LYS A 321 -1.71 32.36 -0.14
CA LYS A 321 -2.49 33.57 0.19
C LYS A 321 -2.27 34.04 1.63
N GLU A 322 -2.17 33.11 2.57
CA GLU A 322 -2.29 33.40 4.01
C GLU A 322 -0.93 33.46 4.72
N TYR A 323 0.15 32.98 4.10
CA TYR A 323 1.47 32.88 4.77
C TYR A 323 1.96 34.22 5.32
N ASP A 324 1.94 35.30 4.53
CA ASP A 324 2.50 36.58 4.96
C ASP A 324 1.68 37.21 6.11
N SER A 325 0.35 37.03 6.12
CA SER A 325 -0.49 37.44 7.25
C SER A 325 -0.24 36.60 8.49
N LEU A 326 -0.09 35.28 8.33
CA LEU A 326 0.24 34.39 9.43
C LEU A 326 1.58 34.78 10.04
N VAL A 327 2.60 35.06 9.23
CA VAL A 327 3.94 35.52 9.67
C VAL A 327 3.90 36.86 10.41
N LYS A 328 3.00 37.78 10.07
CA LYS A 328 2.86 39.07 10.75
C LYS A 328 2.07 39.01 12.06
N ASN A 329 1.19 38.01 12.26
CA ASN A 329 0.36 37.92 13.46
C ASN A 329 1.20 37.60 14.71
N PRO A 330 1.27 38.49 15.74
CA PRO A 330 2.09 38.26 16.94
C PRO A 330 1.54 37.16 17.87
N ASN A 331 0.26 36.81 17.76
CA ASN A 331 -0.38 35.77 18.59
C ASN A 331 -0.05 34.35 18.11
N ILE A 332 0.49 34.22 16.90
CA ILE A 332 0.89 32.93 16.33
C ILE A 332 2.35 32.65 16.67
N LYS A 333 2.59 31.55 17.41
CA LYS A 333 3.91 31.02 17.74
C LYS A 333 4.56 30.46 16.50
N LYS A 334 5.79 30.91 16.24
CA LYS A 334 6.55 30.58 15.04
C LYS A 334 7.99 30.25 15.36
N LYS A 335 8.62 29.42 14.53
CA LYS A 335 10.06 29.18 14.52
C LYS A 335 10.61 29.55 13.14
N LYS A 336 11.64 30.38 13.12
CA LYS A 336 12.32 30.80 11.89
C LYS A 336 13.34 29.73 11.47
N LEU A 337 13.35 29.36 10.19
CA LEU A 337 14.26 28.38 9.59
C LEU A 337 14.71 28.85 8.21
N ASN A 338 15.83 28.33 7.72
CA ASN A 338 16.28 28.59 6.35
C ASN A 338 15.62 27.60 5.38
N ALA A 339 15.02 28.10 4.30
CA ALA A 339 14.28 27.25 3.36
C ALA A 339 15.20 26.33 2.55
N ARG A 340 16.39 26.82 2.13
CA ARG A 340 17.35 26.01 1.37
C ARG A 340 17.99 24.93 2.21
N ASP A 341 18.30 25.23 3.46
CA ASP A 341 18.86 24.23 4.38
C ASP A 341 17.86 23.10 4.61
N LEU A 342 16.57 23.43 4.84
CA LEU A 342 15.56 22.39 5.01
C LEU A 342 15.33 21.56 3.74
N MET A 343 15.35 22.19 2.56
CA MET A 343 15.28 21.45 1.29
C MET A 343 16.51 20.53 1.10
N THR A 344 17.68 20.98 1.55
CA THR A 344 18.91 20.17 1.55
C THR A 344 18.78 18.98 2.51
N ASP A 345 18.19 19.20 3.69
CA ASP A 345 17.91 18.12 4.64
C ASP A 345 16.96 17.07 4.05
N ILE A 346 15.89 17.49 3.35
CA ILE A 346 15.00 16.58 2.63
C ILE A 346 15.78 15.71 1.62
N ALA A 347 16.63 16.34 0.79
CA ALA A 347 17.42 15.63 -0.21
C ALA A 347 18.42 14.63 0.42
N LYS A 348 19.05 15.01 1.54
CA LYS A 348 19.93 14.12 2.30
C LYS A 348 19.17 12.93 2.86
N THR A 349 18.01 13.14 3.47
CA THR A 349 17.18 12.04 3.99
C THR A 349 16.75 11.10 2.86
N GLN A 350 16.42 11.63 1.68
CA GLN A 350 16.08 10.82 0.49
C GLN A 350 17.26 9.99 0.01
N LEU A 351 18.46 10.55 0.01
CA LEU A 351 19.68 9.83 -0.35
C LEU A 351 19.96 8.67 0.61
N GLU A 352 19.73 8.87 1.90
CA GLU A 352 20.00 7.87 2.95
C GLU A 352 18.94 6.77 3.02
N SER A 353 17.67 7.08 2.74
CA SER A 353 16.54 6.18 3.06
C SER A 353 15.49 6.00 1.97
N GLY A 354 15.56 6.76 0.87
CA GLY A 354 14.51 6.83 -0.15
C GLY A 354 13.29 7.70 0.21
N TYR A 355 13.22 8.19 1.46
CA TYR A 355 12.16 9.04 2.03
C TYR A 355 12.74 10.41 2.44
N PRO A 356 11.95 11.48 2.61
CA PRO A 356 10.50 11.51 2.53
C PRO A 356 9.96 11.42 1.10
N TYR A 357 8.74 10.92 1.01
CA TYR A 357 7.87 11.24 -0.13
C TYR A 357 7.61 12.74 -0.15
N VAL A 358 7.59 13.35 -1.33
CA VAL A 358 7.30 14.77 -1.47
C VAL A 358 6.02 14.92 -2.27
N LEU A 359 5.01 15.53 -1.63
CA LEU A 359 3.74 15.85 -2.27
C LEU A 359 3.64 17.36 -2.45
N TYR A 360 3.72 17.82 -3.70
CA TYR A 360 3.48 19.22 -4.04
C TYR A 360 1.97 19.50 -3.99
N ILE A 361 1.51 19.97 -2.83
CA ILE A 361 0.08 19.95 -2.49
C ILE A 361 -0.75 20.92 -3.32
N ASP A 362 -0.16 22.03 -3.76
CA ASP A 362 -0.84 22.99 -4.62
C ASP A 362 -0.98 22.46 -6.05
N ASN A 363 0.04 21.78 -6.59
CA ASN A 363 -0.09 21.11 -7.90
C ASN A 363 -1.24 20.10 -7.91
N ALA A 364 -1.47 19.39 -6.80
CA ALA A 364 -2.59 18.47 -6.65
C ALA A 364 -3.95 19.20 -6.54
N ASN A 365 -4.00 20.34 -5.86
CA ASN A 365 -5.25 21.05 -5.57
C ASN A 365 -5.67 22.07 -6.65
N ASP A 366 -4.73 22.66 -7.38
CA ASP A 366 -5.00 23.71 -8.38
C ASP A 366 -5.92 23.20 -9.50
N ASN A 367 -5.78 21.92 -9.87
CA ASN A 367 -6.60 21.27 -10.88
C ASN A 367 -7.54 20.20 -10.30
N HIS A 368 -7.79 20.21 -8.98
CA HIS A 368 -8.66 19.22 -8.36
C HIS A 368 -10.14 19.44 -8.77
N PRO A 369 -10.76 18.54 -9.54
CA PRO A 369 -12.14 18.74 -10.02
C PRO A 369 -13.19 18.70 -8.90
N LEU A 370 -12.84 18.20 -7.71
CA LEU A 370 -13.75 18.12 -6.56
C LEU A 370 -13.35 19.10 -5.44
N ASN A 371 -12.68 20.21 -5.80
CA ASN A 371 -12.26 21.24 -4.85
C ASN A 371 -13.41 21.87 -4.04
N GLY A 372 -14.66 21.77 -4.52
CA GLY A 372 -15.86 22.17 -3.79
C GLY A 372 -16.27 21.22 -2.65
N ILE A 373 -15.79 19.96 -2.68
CA ILE A 373 -16.00 18.98 -1.60
C ILE A 373 -14.91 19.10 -0.55
N GLY A 374 -13.65 19.26 -0.98
CA GLY A 374 -12.52 19.34 -0.07
C GLY A 374 -11.20 19.53 -0.81
N LYS A 375 -10.11 19.60 -0.03
CA LYS A 375 -8.75 19.66 -0.54
C LYS A 375 -8.07 18.31 -0.37
N VAL A 376 -7.18 17.98 -1.30
CA VAL A 376 -6.16 16.95 -1.09
C VAL A 376 -5.24 17.46 0.03
N ARG A 377 -5.03 16.62 1.04
CA ARG A 377 -4.23 16.94 2.24
C ARG A 377 -2.96 16.11 2.37
N ALA A 378 -3.01 14.86 1.91
CA ALA A 378 -1.92 13.90 1.90
C ALA A 378 -2.09 12.94 0.71
N SER A 379 -1.15 12.01 0.57
CA SER A 379 -1.24 10.91 -0.38
C SER A 379 -1.06 9.57 0.33
N ASN A 380 -1.02 8.48 -0.43
CA ASN A 380 -0.89 7.13 0.10
C ASN A 380 0.59 6.71 0.30
N LEU A 381 0.78 5.43 0.64
CA LEU A 381 2.09 4.78 0.83
C LEU A 381 2.95 4.72 -0.46
N CYS A 382 2.36 4.94 -1.63
CA CYS A 382 3.04 4.84 -2.94
C CYS A 382 3.30 6.19 -3.62
N LYS A 383 3.06 7.30 -2.91
CA LYS A 383 3.19 8.72 -3.33
C LYS A 383 1.98 9.31 -4.02
#